data_AF-A0A4Y8IEY9-F1
#
_entry.id   AF-A0A4Y8IEY9-F1
#
_cell.length_a   1.000
_cell.length_b   1.000
_cell.length_c   1.000
_cell.angle_alpha   90.00
_cell.angle_beta   90.00
_cell.angle_gamma   90.00
#
_symmetry.space_group_name_H-M   'P 1'
#
loop_
_entity.id
_entity.type
_entity.pdbx_description
1 polymer ?
#
loop_
_entity_poly.entity_id
_entity_poly.type
_entity_poly.pdbx_seq_one_letter_code
_entity_poly.pdbx_strand_id
1 'polypeptide(L)'
;MSERKDRKVYTGRVVSDKMDKTITVLVETYKFHPLYGKRVKYSKKFKAHDENNQAKAGDVVTIMETRPLSASKRFRLIEIVEEAVII
;
A
#
# COMPACT_ATOMS: atom_id res chain seq x y z
N MET A 1 8.65 -18.18 20.11
CA MET A 1 8.34 -17.00 19.27
C MET A 1 6.85 -17.03 19.02
N SER A 2 6.11 -16.00 19.41
CA SER A 2 4.64 -16.01 19.33
C SER A 2 4.18 -15.95 17.87
N GLU A 3 3.41 -16.96 17.45
CA GLU A 3 2.64 -16.93 16.20
C GLU A 3 1.71 -15.71 16.22
N ARG A 4 2.05 -14.70 15.40
CA ARG A 4 1.17 -13.56 15.18
C ARG A 4 0.11 -13.98 14.18
N LYS A 5 -1.16 -13.73 14.51
CA LYS A 5 -2.31 -13.85 13.60
C LYS A 5 -1.97 -13.26 12.22
N ASP A 6 -2.31 -13.98 11.16
CA ASP A 6 -2.10 -13.54 9.78
C ASP A 6 -2.82 -12.21 9.54
N ARG A 7 -2.03 -11.15 9.36
CA ARG A 7 -2.52 -9.82 9.02
C ARG A 7 -2.56 -9.69 7.51
N LYS A 8 -3.52 -8.92 6.99
CA LYS A 8 -3.61 -8.72 5.54
C LYS A 8 -2.39 -7.95 5.04
N VAL A 9 -1.87 -8.42 3.91
CA VAL A 9 -0.75 -7.84 3.20
C VAL A 9 -1.24 -7.45 1.81
N TYR A 10 -0.84 -6.26 1.35
CA TYR A 10 -1.15 -5.75 0.02
C TYR A 10 0.11 -5.24 -0.65
N THR A 11 0.19 -5.42 -1.97
CA THR A 11 1.24 -4.83 -2.80
C THR A 11 0.62 -3.75 -3.66
N GLY A 12 1.31 -2.62 -3.80
CA GLY A 12 0.81 -1.49 -4.57
C GLY A 12 1.89 -0.47 -4.87
N ARG A 13 1.53 0.55 -5.65
CA ARG A 13 2.45 1.60 -6.09
C ARG A 13 2.36 2.83 -5.20
N VAL A 14 3.48 3.45 -4.87
CA VAL A 14 3.51 4.71 -4.14
C VAL A 14 3.09 5.86 -5.06
N VAL A 15 2.03 6.57 -4.67
CA VAL A 15 1.49 7.72 -5.41
C VAL A 15 1.95 9.05 -4.82
N SER A 16 2.21 9.10 -3.52
CA SER A 16 2.65 10.32 -2.84
C SER A 16 3.44 10.00 -1.58
N ASP A 17 4.59 10.64 -1.47
CA ASP A 17 5.56 10.63 -0.38
C ASP A 17 5.71 12.01 0.29
N LYS A 18 4.82 12.96 -0.01
CA LYS A 18 4.91 14.36 0.47
C LYS A 18 4.72 14.54 1.99
N MET A 19 4.24 13.53 2.70
CA MET A 19 3.98 13.62 4.14
C MET A 19 5.10 12.98 4.93
N ASP A 20 5.48 13.57 6.05
CA ASP A 20 6.50 12.97 6.91
C ASP A 20 6.03 11.63 7.50
N LYS A 21 6.94 10.64 7.43
CA LYS A 21 6.80 9.26 7.91
C LYS A 21 5.60 8.53 7.34
N THR A 22 5.11 8.92 6.16
CA THR A 22 3.88 8.38 5.57
C THR A 22 3.84 8.45 4.07
N ILE A 23 3.55 7.30 3.49
CA ILE A 23 3.34 7.13 2.07
C ILE A 23 1.88 6.82 1.77
N THR A 24 1.42 7.31 0.62
CA THR A 24 0.11 6.95 0.05
C THR A 24 0.32 5.91 -1.03
N VAL A 25 -0.16 4.69 -0.77
CA VAL A 25 -0.03 3.54 -1.67
C VAL A 25 -1.36 3.30 -2.37
N LEU A 26 -1.32 3.14 -3.69
CA LEU A 26 -2.46 2.74 -4.50
C LEU A 26 -2.37 1.23 -4.74
N VAL A 27 -3.38 0.51 -4.24
CA VAL A 27 -3.55 -0.92 -4.46
C VAL A 27 -4.60 -1.11 -5.54
N GLU A 28 -4.21 -1.79 -6.61
CA GLU A 28 -5.08 -2.14 -7.72
C GLU A 28 -5.60 -3.56 -7.57
N THR A 29 -6.88 -3.74 -7.88
CA THR A 29 -7.52 -5.05 -7.96
C THR A 29 -8.53 -5.04 -9.11
N TYR A 30 -9.13 -6.19 -9.38
CA TYR A 30 -10.16 -6.34 -10.40
C TYR A 30 -11.47 -6.74 -9.75
N LYS A 31 -12.56 -6.09 -10.17
CA LYS A 31 -13.91 -6.45 -9.77
C LYS A 31 -14.75 -6.69 -11.02
N PHE A 32 -15.63 -7.68 -10.97
CA PHE A 32 -16.60 -7.92 -12.03
C PHE A 32 -17.75 -6.92 -11.92
N HIS A 33 -18.16 -6.35 -13.05
CA HIS A 33 -19.34 -5.51 -13.11
C HIS A 33 -20.59 -6.35 -12.78
N PRO A 34 -21.47 -5.92 -11.86
CA PRO A 34 -22.56 -6.77 -11.35
C PRO A 34 -23.54 -7.25 -12.43
N LEU A 35 -23.88 -6.38 -13.39
CA LEU A 35 -24.80 -6.73 -14.48
C LEU A 35 -24.10 -7.46 -15.65
N TYR A 36 -23.03 -6.86 -16.19
CA TYR A 36 -22.41 -7.33 -17.43
C TYR A 36 -21.31 -8.38 -17.27
N GLY A 37 -20.86 -8.67 -16.04
CA GLY A 37 -19.74 -9.60 -15.81
C GLY A 37 -18.39 -9.16 -16.40
N LYS A 38 -18.28 -7.93 -16.92
CA LYS A 38 -17.02 -7.39 -17.44
C LYS A 38 -16.03 -7.16 -16.29
N ARG A 39 -14.78 -7.58 -16.47
CA ARG A 39 -13.69 -7.33 -15.51
C ARG A 39 -13.27 -5.85 -15.57
N VAL A 40 -13.48 -5.12 -14.48
CA VAL A 40 -13.16 -3.68 -14.35
C VAL A 40 -12.02 -3.49 -13.33
N LYS A 41 -11.09 -2.59 -13.64
CA LYS A 41 -10.02 -2.19 -12.70
C LYS A 41 -10.63 -1.37 -11.55
N TYR A 42 -10.30 -1.73 -10.33
CA TYR A 42 -10.69 -1.01 -9.11
C TYR A 42 -9.42 -0.69 -8.30
N SER A 43 -9.28 0.57 -7.89
CA SER A 43 -8.12 1.02 -7.13
C SER A 43 -8.54 1.63 -5.80
N LYS A 44 -7.81 1.34 -4.73
CA LYS A 44 -7.99 1.98 -3.43
C LYS A 44 -6.67 2.53 -2.89
N LYS A 45 -6.72 3.71 -2.31
CA LYS A 45 -5.56 4.36 -1.67
C LYS A 45 -5.51 4.00 -0.19
N PHE A 46 -4.33 3.66 0.29
CA PHE A 46 -4.02 3.38 1.69
C PHE A 46 -2.89 4.27 2.17
N LYS A 47 -2.96 4.69 3.43
CA LYS A 47 -1.86 5.39 4.09
C LYS A 47 -1.05 4.39 4.91
N ALA A 48 0.22 4.25 4.55
CA ALA A 48 1.15 3.38 5.24
C ALA A 48 2.19 4.22 6.00
N HIS A 49 2.59 3.70 7.15
CA HIS A 49 3.66 4.26 7.96
C HIS A 49 5.01 3.75 7.45
N ASP A 50 5.91 4.69 7.21
CA ASP A 50 7.31 4.47 6.91
C ASP A 50 8.09 5.32 7.91
N GLU A 51 8.95 4.72 8.74
CA GLU A 51 9.67 5.46 9.77
C GLU A 51 10.85 6.26 9.21
N ASN A 52 11.45 5.76 8.13
CA ASN A 52 12.71 6.25 7.58
C ASN A 52 12.53 7.03 6.27
N ASN A 53 11.28 7.21 5.79
CA ASN A 53 10.95 7.83 4.51
C ASN A 53 11.77 7.23 3.35
N GLN A 54 11.90 5.90 3.33
CA GLN A 54 12.71 5.17 2.37
C GLN A 54 12.01 5.06 1.01
N ALA A 55 10.70 4.85 1.01
CA ALA A 55 9.94 4.65 -0.21
C ALA A 55 9.65 5.99 -0.93
N LYS A 56 9.94 6.04 -2.23
CA LYS A 56 9.74 7.20 -3.08
C LYS A 56 8.49 7.07 -3.93
N ALA A 57 8.00 8.19 -4.44
CA ALA A 57 6.94 8.19 -5.44
C ALA A 57 7.34 7.36 -6.68
N GLY A 58 6.51 6.38 -7.03
CA GLY A 58 6.74 5.50 -8.18
C GLY A 58 7.06 4.06 -7.80
N ASP A 59 7.59 3.81 -6.60
CA ASP A 59 8.03 2.48 -6.15
C ASP A 59 6.88 1.49 -5.98
N VAL A 60 7.19 0.20 -6.15
CA VAL A 60 6.29 -0.91 -5.80
C VAL A 60 6.63 -1.38 -4.39
N VAL A 61 5.65 -1.31 -3.50
CA VAL A 61 5.83 -1.59 -2.07
C VAL A 61 4.82 -2.60 -1.56
N THR A 62 5.24 -3.40 -0.58
CA THR A 62 4.37 -4.30 0.18
C THR A 62 4.05 -3.67 1.54
N ILE A 63 2.76 -3.57 1.85
CA ILE A 63 2.22 -2.99 3.08
C ILE A 63 1.43 -4.02 3.89
N MET A 64 1.55 -3.96 5.22
CA MET A 64 0.84 -4.84 6.16
C MET A 64 -0.10 -4.06 7.06
N GLU A 65 -1.27 -4.63 7.37
CA GLU A 65 -2.17 -4.08 8.38
C GLU A 65 -1.50 -4.00 9.76
N THR A 66 -1.79 -2.91 10.46
CA THR A 66 -1.33 -2.70 11.83
C THR A 66 -2.42 -2.05 12.67
N ARG A 67 -2.16 -1.91 13.97
CA ARG A 67 -3.04 -1.12 14.84
C ARG A 67 -3.15 0.31 14.27
N PRO A 68 -4.25 1.03 14.53
CA PRO A 68 -4.32 2.47 14.26
C PRO A 68 -3.06 3.21 14.71
N LEU A 69 -2.33 3.82 13.77
CA LEU A 69 -1.18 4.69 14.06
C LEU A 69 -1.60 6.17 14.00
N SER A 70 -2.67 6.46 13.26
CA SER A 70 -3.33 7.77 13.24
C SER A 70 -4.82 7.61 12.91
N ALA A 71 -5.50 8.74 12.66
CA ALA A 71 -6.88 8.76 12.17
C ALA A 71 -7.06 7.92 10.88
N SER A 72 -6.09 7.92 9.97
CA SER A 72 -6.18 7.25 8.67
C SER A 72 -5.07 6.23 8.38
N LYS A 73 -3.94 6.29 9.09
CA LYS A 73 -2.81 5.36 8.91
C LYS A 73 -3.10 4.05 9.64
N ARG A 74 -3.32 2.98 8.88
CA ARG A 74 -3.62 1.61 9.38
C ARG A 74 -2.68 0.55 8.81
N PHE A 75 -1.71 0.96 8.01
CA PHE A 75 -0.76 0.08 7.36
C PHE A 75 0.66 0.51 7.71
N ARG A 76 1.61 -0.42 7.63
CA ARG A 76 3.05 -0.16 7.73
C ARG A 76 3.77 -0.71 6.50
N LEU A 77 4.88 -0.08 6.12
CA LEU A 77 5.79 -0.59 5.10
C LEU A 77 6.47 -1.88 5.62
N ILE A 78 6.60 -2.89 4.76
CA ILE A 78 7.38 -4.10 5.02
C ILE A 78 8.65 -4.08 4.18
N GLU A 79 8.46 -3.95 2.86
CA GLU A 79 9.51 -4.10 1.86
C GLU A 79 9.20 -3.20 0.65
N ILE A 80 10.26 -2.77 -0.01
CA ILE A 80 10.23 -2.14 -1.32
C ILE A 80 10.61 -3.24 -2.30
N VAL A 81 9.67 -3.62 -3.17
CA VAL A 81 9.83 -4.73 -4.12
C VAL A 81 10.59 -4.28 -5.36
N GLU A 82 10.30 -3.07 -5.84
CA GLU A 82 10.91 -2.51 -7.04
C GLU A 82 11.06 -0.99 -6.87
N GLU A 83 12.28 -0.50 -7.02
CA GLU A 83 12.58 0.93 -7.03
C GLU A 83 12.35 1.51 -8.43
N ALA A 84 11.69 2.66 -8.50
CA ALA A 84 11.50 3.36 -9.76
C ALA A 84 12.83 3.98 -10.23
N VAL A 85 13.38 3.45 -11.32
CA VAL A 85 14.51 4.07 -12.01
C VAL A 85 13.99 5.27 -12.80
N ILE A 86 14.47 6.48 -12.46
CA ILE A 86 14.27 7.67 -13.28
C ILE A 86 15.30 7.60 -14.41
N ILE A 87 14.83 7.48 -15.66
CA ILE A 87 15.64 7.64 -16.88
C ILE A 87 15.71 9.11 -17.24
#